data_AF-A0A522W425-F1
#
_entry.id   AF-A0A522W425-F1
#
_cell.length_a   1.000
_cell.length_b   1.000
_cell.length_c   1.000
_cell.angle_alpha   90.00
_cell.angle_beta   90.00
_cell.angle_gamma   90.00
#
_symmetry.space_group_name_H-M   'P 1'
#
loop_
_entity.id
_entity.type
_entity.pdbx_description
1 polymer ?
#
loop_
_entity_poly.entity_id
_entity_poly.type
_entity_poly.pdbx_seq_one_letter_code
_entity_poly.pdbx_strand_id
1 'polypeptide(L)' 'MYLQIIKIAEIAVSAMLIIAVLLQTKGGGLSAVFGGEGNVFTVRRGAEKILFYATIVLSVALFGLALSHLFI' A
#
# COMPACT_ATOMS: atom_id res chain seq x y z
N MET A 1 2.09 -12.72 25.98
CA MET A 1 2.67 -11.36 25.85
C MET A 1 3.13 -11.06 24.43
N TYR A 2 4.02 -11.87 23.82
CA TYR A 2 4.56 -11.61 22.47
C TYR A 2 3.49 -11.53 21.37
N LEU A 3 2.50 -12.45 21.37
CA LEU A 3 1.38 -12.44 20.43
C LEU A 3 0.54 -11.15 20.45
N GLN A 4 0.37 -10.52 21.61
CA GLN A 4 -0.38 -9.27 21.69
C GLN A 4 0.37 -8.12 21.03
N ILE A 5 1.71 -8.10 21.15
CA ILE A 5 2.55 -7.10 20.51
C ILE A 5 2.47 -7.24 18.98
N ILE A 6 2.54 -8.47 18.46
CA ILE A 6 2.40 -8.72 17.01
C ILE A 6 1.04 -8.25 16.50
N LYS A 7 -0.05 -8.60 17.19
CA LYS A 7 -1.42 -8.20 16.78
C LYS A 7 -1.60 -6.68 16.75
N ILE A 8 -1.06 -5.97 17.75
CA ILE A 8 -1.12 -4.50 17.80
C ILE A 8 -0.31 -3.91 16.64
N ALA A 9 0.89 -4.44 16.37
CA ALA A 9 1.72 -4.00 15.25
C ALA A 9 1.04 -4.26 13.90
N GLU A 10 0.41 -5.42 13.72
CA GLU A 10 -0.30 -5.80 12.49
C GLU A 10 -1.47 -4.85 12.20
N ILE A 11 -2.27 -4.52 13.22
CA ILE A 11 -3.37 -3.55 13.10
C ILE A 11 -2.82 -2.17 12.72
N ALA A 12 -1.76 -1.70 13.38
CA ALA A 12 -1.17 -0.39 13.11
C ALA A 12 -0.60 -0.29 11.68
N VAL A 13 0.15 -1.32 11.23
CA VAL A 13 0.72 -1.38 9.88
C VAL A 13 -0.38 -1.47 8.83
N SER A 14 -1.42 -2.26 9.07
CA SER A 14 -2.59 -2.35 8.18
C SER A 14 -3.29 -1.00 8.02
N ALA A 15 -3.55 -0.28 9.12
CA ALA A 15 -4.16 1.04 9.07
C ALA A 15 -3.31 2.05 8.27
N MET A 16 -1.99 2.08 8.49
CA MET A 16 -1.08 2.93 7.72
C MET A 16 -1.05 2.56 6.23
N LEU A 17 -1.08 1.26 5.92
CA LEU A 17 -1.09 0.77 4.54
C LEU A 17 -2.38 1.17 3.82
N ILE A 18 -3.54 1.06 4.47
CA ILE A 18 -4.82 1.53 3.93
C ILE A 18 -4.75 3.02 3.60
N ILE A 19 -4.28 3.84 4.53
CA ILE A 19 -4.13 5.30 4.31
C ILE A 19 -3.18 5.57 3.13
N ALA A 20 -2.03 4.87 3.09
CA ALA A 20 -1.05 5.04 2.03
C ALA A 20 -1.61 4.64 0.65
N VAL A 21 -2.40 3.56 0.56
CA VAL A 21 -3.06 3.14 -0.69
C VAL A 21 -4.13 4.14 -1.13
N LEU A 22 -4.94 4.66 -0.20
CA LEU A 22 -5.95 5.68 -0.51
C LEU A 22 -5.32 6.99 -1.02
N LEU A 23 -4.13 7.34 -0.54
CA LEU A 23 -3.37 8.49 -1.04
C LEU A 23 -2.71 8.22 -2.41
N GLN A 24 -2.66 6.98 -2.89
CA GLN A 24 -2.13 6.60 -4.20
C GLN A 24 -3.18 6.62 -5.32
N THR A 25 -4.28 7.35 -5.16
CA THR A 25 -5.32 7.45 -6.20
C THR A 25 -4.72 7.95 -7.51
N LYS A 26 -4.55 7.02 -8.45
CA LYS A 26 -4.17 7.35 -9.83
C LYS A 26 -5.41 7.93 -10.48
N GLY A 27 -5.31 9.15 -11.02
CA GLY A 27 -6.40 9.90 -11.63
C GLY A 27 -6.98 9.30 -12.92
N GLY A 28 -7.21 7.99 -12.99
CA GLY A 28 -7.96 7.34 -14.05
C GLY A 28 -9.44 7.58 -13.84
N GLY A 29 -9.99 8.56 -14.55
CA GLY A 29 -11.43 8.78 -14.62
C GLY A 29 -12.16 7.63 -15.33
N LEU A 30 -13.49 7.69 -15.34
CA LEU A 30 -14.37 6.69 -15.95
C LEU A 30 -14.04 6.42 -17.45
N SER A 31 -13.41 7.39 -18.14
CA SER A 31 -12.92 7.25 -19.52
C SER A 31 -11.87 6.16 -19.71
N ALA A 32 -11.08 5.81 -18.67
CA ALA A 32 -10.11 4.73 -18.71
C ALA A 32 -10.78 3.33 -18.75
N VAL A 33 -12.01 3.21 -18.26
CA VAL A 33 -12.80 1.96 -18.29
C VAL A 33 -13.48 1.77 -19.65
N PHE A 34 -13.70 2.85 -20.39
CA PHE A 34 -14.39 2.85 -21.69
C PHE A 34 -13.46 2.82 -22.92
N GLY A 35 -12.19 2.41 -22.75
CA GLY A 35 -11.25 2.31 -23.89
C GLY A 35 -10.76 3.66 -24.43
N GLY A 36 -10.87 4.73 -23.64
CA GLY A 36 -10.28 6.03 -23.97
C GLY A 36 -8.76 5.93 -23.99
N GLU A 37 -8.20 5.70 -25.17
CA GLU A 37 -6.76 5.63 -25.40
C GLU A 37 -6.15 7.03 -25.24
N GLY A 38 -5.73 7.32 -24.01
CA GLY A 38 -4.76 8.37 -23.72
C GLY A 38 -3.49 7.68 -23.28
N ASN A 39 -2.56 7.45 -24.21
CA ASN A 39 -1.18 7.04 -23.94
C ASN A 39 -0.41 8.16 -23.19
N VAL A 40 -0.95 8.62 -22.05
CA VAL A 40 -0.31 9.56 -21.16
C VAL A 40 0.58 8.73 -20.25
N PHE A 41 1.80 8.49 -20.70
CA PHE A 41 2.87 7.96 -19.86
C PHE A 41 3.24 9.01 -18.81
N THR A 42 2.48 9.06 -17.71
CA THR A 42 2.86 9.86 -16.55
C THR A 42 4.02 9.15 -15.84
N VAL A 43 5.21 9.70 -15.97
CA VAL A 43 6.36 9.27 -15.15
C VAL A 43 6.07 9.68 -13.71
N ARG A 44 6.09 8.72 -12.79
CA ARG A 44 5.94 9.01 -11.36
C ARG A 44 7.13 9.84 -10.88
N ARG A 45 6.88 11.08 -10.44
CA ARG A 45 7.93 12.00 -9.93
C ARG A 45 7.61 12.46 -8.51
N GLY A 46 8.65 12.64 -7.69
CA GLY A 46 8.54 13.20 -6.34
C GLY A 46 7.71 12.35 -5.38
N ALA A 47 6.65 12.95 -4.82
CA ALA A 47 5.83 12.38 -3.74
C ALA A 47 5.17 11.04 -4.12
N GLU A 48 4.68 10.90 -5.35
CA GLU A 48 4.03 9.66 -5.81
C GLU A 48 5.01 8.47 -5.81
N LYS A 49 6.28 8.71 -6.15
CA LYS A 49 7.31 7.67 -6.13
C LYS A 49 7.65 7.25 -4.70
N ILE A 50 7.70 8.20 -3.77
CA ILE A 50 7.94 7.94 -2.35
C ILE A 50 6.79 7.14 -1.76
N LEU A 51 5.54 7.55 -2.01
CA LEU A 51 4.36 6.84 -1.55
C LEU A 51 4.34 5.39 -2.07
N PHE A 52 4.69 5.20 -3.33
CA PHE A 52 4.76 3.87 -3.92
C PHE A 52 5.78 2.96 -3.22
N TYR A 53 7.00 3.45 -2.97
CA TYR A 53 7.98 2.67 -2.21
C TYR A 53 7.53 2.45 -0.76
N ALA A 54 6.90 3.45 -0.13
CA ALA A 54 6.37 3.31 1.23
C ALA A 54 5.32 2.18 1.32
N THR A 55 4.39 2.09 0.37
CA THR A 55 3.44 0.96 0.34
C THR A 55 4.09 -0.38 0.09
N ILE A 56 5.16 -0.46 -0.71
CA ILE A 56 5.90 -1.71 -0.90
C ILE A 56 6.50 -2.17 0.43
N VAL A 57 7.17 -1.26 1.13
CA VAL A 57 7.77 -1.54 2.45
C VAL A 57 6.69 -1.93 3.47
N LEU A 58 5.59 -1.19 3.53
CA LEU A 58 4.47 -1.50 4.44
C LEU A 58 3.82 -2.85 4.10
N SER A 59 3.63 -3.18 2.82
CA SER A 59 3.10 -4.49 2.40
C SER A 59 4.01 -5.63 2.84
N VAL A 60 5.32 -5.51 2.61
CA VAL A 60 6.29 -6.52 3.04
C VAL A 60 6.28 -6.67 4.56
N ALA A 61 6.22 -5.56 5.31
CA ALA A 61 6.13 -5.58 6.76
C ALA A 61 4.84 -6.27 7.25
N LEU A 62 3.70 -6.01 6.61
CA LEU A 62 2.42 -6.65 6.93
C LEU A 62 2.49 -8.16 6.73
N PHE A 63 2.99 -8.62 5.56
CA PHE A 63 3.16 -10.05 5.30
C PHE A 63 4.16 -10.69 6.26
N GLY A 64 5.26 -10.02 6.61
CA GLY A 64 6.22 -10.51 7.58
C GLY A 64 5.63 -10.67 8.98
N LEU A 65 4.82 -9.69 9.43
CA LEU A 65 4.09 -9.77 10.71
C LEU A 65 3.05 -10.90 10.70
N ALA A 66 2.28 -11.02 9.62
CA ALA A 66 1.28 -12.08 9.47
C ALA A 66 1.90 -13.49 9.50
N LEU A 67 3.05 -13.68 8.82
CA LEU A 67 3.82 -14.92 8.89
C LEU A 67 4.35 -15.17 10.32
N SER A 68 4.92 -14.15 10.96
CA SER A 68 5.44 -14.29 12.32
C SER A 68 4.36 -14.68 13.33
N HIS A 69 3.15 -14.15 13.17
CA HIS A 69 1.98 -14.53 13.96
C HIS A 69 1.54 -15.99 13.74
N LEU A 70 1.79 -16.56 12.56
CA LEU A 70 1.46 -17.95 12.26
C LEU A 70 2.43 -18.94 12.93
N PHE A 71 3.72 -18.60 12.99
CA PHE A 71 4.77 -19.50 13.49
C PHE A 71 5.02 -19.43 15.00
N ILE A 72 4.59 -18.33 15.66
CA ILE A 72 4.77 -18.08 17.10
C ILE A 72 3.44 -18.29 17.81
#